data_AF-A0A1Z9IXE7-F1
#
_entry.id   AF-A0A1Z9IXE7-F1
#
_cell.length_a   1.000
_cell.length_b   1.000
_cell.length_c   1.000
_cell.angle_alpha   90.00
_cell.angle_beta   90.00
_cell.angle_gamma   90.00
#
_symmetry.space_group_name_H-M   'P 1'
#
loop_
_entity.id
_entity.type
_entity.pdbx_description
1 polymer ?
#
loop_
_entity_poly.entity_id
_entity_poly.type
_entity_poly.pdbx_seq_one_letter_code
_entity_poly.pdbx_strand_id
1 'polypeptide(L)'
;MKELHVVHCIDTEGPLNETLEATFERIKHIYHIELEPSEETLKKLQNGEIKLDGKEDSIKSTLNPHFLNYKNSWKLIDDLFNNSLSKKFRDQFKDSYGNGWIYNWHCVDHVDFQYNPRGREIGYHKIYDYVSKKLTETDSKEDGLHFHYHPHPMIKHAHLCATRWLGPTDKLFQVLSRRVIDRNWFPAVNRPGFQVTRPDSHWFLEQFIPFDYASLSTEEETHTQQFDLSAGRSGDWRRAPLTWAPYHPSHEDYQVPGNCNRWISRCLNIGTRFANVNLFEVERAFKEVDEGKNVILSFADHDFRDFRKDVEEAYNLLTTVQKKYPNIKFKYSEGAKAMREALNLKKDNHCNFNIKLNKIDEKAFVLNVESDKDIFGPQPYLSIKSKKGEYFHDNFDFQIPKRKWTYTFDEETLPIELVDKIGVAANNSIGQTSVEVYDVLSGKITSTKHN
;
A
#
# COMPACT_ATOMS: atom_id res chain seq x y z
N MET A 1 2.47 -17.85 24.89
CA MET A 1 1.41 -16.83 25.07
C MET A 1 0.82 -16.58 23.70
N LYS A 2 -0.50 -16.52 23.56
CA LYS A 2 -1.16 -16.34 22.26
C LYS A 2 -1.24 -14.83 21.96
N GLU A 3 -0.76 -14.44 20.78
CA GLU A 3 -0.63 -13.02 20.38
C GLU A 3 -1.42 -12.75 19.10
N LEU A 4 -2.15 -11.64 19.07
CA LEU A 4 -2.82 -11.08 17.90
C LEU A 4 -2.05 -9.85 17.43
N HIS A 5 -1.51 -9.88 16.21
CA HIS A 5 -0.93 -8.68 15.60
C HIS A 5 -2.05 -7.79 15.05
N VAL A 6 -1.98 -6.50 15.35
CA VAL A 6 -2.89 -5.47 14.84
C VAL A 6 -2.09 -4.52 13.95
N VAL A 7 -2.53 -4.35 12.70
CA VAL A 7 -1.85 -3.51 11.70
C VAL A 7 -2.82 -2.47 11.19
N HIS A 8 -2.52 -1.19 11.46
CA HIS A 8 -3.28 -0.07 10.93
C HIS A 8 -2.58 0.48 9.68
N CYS A 9 -3.18 0.29 8.51
CA CYS A 9 -2.72 0.80 7.21
C CYS A 9 -3.35 2.16 6.90
N ILE A 10 -2.54 3.19 6.66
CA ILE A 10 -3.01 4.49 6.18
C ILE A 10 -2.75 4.60 4.68
N ASP A 11 -3.82 4.60 3.88
CA ASP A 11 -3.72 4.94 2.45
C ASP A 11 -3.45 6.45 2.35
N THR A 12 -2.18 6.79 2.14
CA THR A 12 -1.67 8.14 2.28
C THR A 12 -1.61 8.80 0.91
N GLU A 13 -2.46 9.81 0.71
CA GLU A 13 -2.69 10.46 -0.58
C GLU A 13 -2.55 11.99 -0.52
N GLY A 14 -2.37 12.56 0.67
CA GLY A 14 -2.30 14.00 0.86
C GLY A 14 -3.66 14.68 0.68
N PRO A 15 -3.67 16.01 0.48
CA PRO A 15 -4.91 16.77 0.49
C PRO A 15 -5.91 16.35 -0.59
N LEU A 16 -7.20 16.37 -0.23
CA LEU A 16 -8.31 16.08 -1.15
C LEU A 16 -9.40 17.13 -1.03
N ASN A 17 -9.81 17.69 -2.18
CA ASN A 17 -10.96 18.59 -2.27
C ASN A 17 -12.13 17.90 -2.98
N GLU A 18 -13.31 17.89 -2.34
CA GLU A 18 -14.58 17.46 -2.94
C GLU A 18 -15.60 18.58 -2.69
N THR A 19 -16.04 19.25 -3.74
CA THR A 19 -17.08 20.29 -3.63
C THR A 19 -18.46 19.65 -3.44
N LEU A 20 -19.47 20.50 -3.22
CA LEU A 20 -20.86 20.03 -3.19
C LEU A 20 -21.23 19.39 -4.53
N GLU A 21 -20.94 20.03 -5.65
CA GLU A 21 -21.21 19.52 -6.99
C GLU A 21 -20.52 18.17 -7.22
N ALA A 22 -19.26 18.06 -6.80
CA ALA A 22 -18.49 16.82 -6.83
C ALA A 22 -19.13 15.68 -6.05
N THR A 23 -19.75 16.00 -4.90
CA THR A 23 -20.47 15.03 -4.07
C THR A 23 -21.67 14.47 -4.84
N PHE A 24 -22.40 15.33 -5.56
CA PHE A 24 -23.56 14.93 -6.38
C PHE A 24 -23.14 14.18 -7.66
N GLU A 25 -22.03 14.56 -8.30
CA GLU A 25 -21.41 13.77 -9.38
C GLU A 25 -21.11 12.34 -8.90
N ARG A 26 -20.60 12.21 -7.67
CA ARG A 26 -20.31 10.90 -7.06
C ARG A 26 -21.58 10.10 -6.78
N ILE A 27 -22.67 10.72 -6.33
CA ILE A 27 -23.97 10.06 -6.20
C ILE A 27 -24.45 9.53 -7.56
N LYS A 28 -24.39 10.36 -8.60
CA LYS A 28 -24.74 9.97 -9.98
C LYS A 28 -23.88 8.79 -10.47
N HIS A 29 -22.60 8.79 -10.13
CA HIS A 29 -21.68 7.71 -10.51
C HIS A 29 -22.00 6.38 -9.80
N ILE A 30 -22.22 6.41 -8.49
CA ILE A 30 -22.39 5.21 -7.65
C ILE A 30 -23.80 4.63 -7.79
N TYR A 31 -24.82 5.49 -7.79
CA TYR A 31 -26.22 5.09 -7.66
C TYR A 31 -27.04 5.33 -8.93
N HIS A 32 -26.47 6.01 -9.94
CA HIS A 32 -27.18 6.44 -11.15
C HIS A 32 -28.40 7.33 -10.86
N ILE A 33 -28.29 8.13 -9.81
CA ILE A 33 -29.31 9.08 -9.37
C ILE A 33 -28.80 10.49 -9.63
N GLU A 34 -29.59 11.27 -10.36
CA GLU A 34 -29.32 12.66 -10.67
C GLU A 34 -30.21 13.55 -9.82
N LEU A 35 -29.58 14.46 -9.06
CA LEU A 35 -30.23 15.38 -8.15
C LEU A 35 -29.54 16.74 -8.26
N GLU A 36 -30.31 17.82 -8.12
CA GLU A 36 -29.76 19.17 -8.11
C GLU A 36 -28.88 19.40 -6.86
N PRO A 37 -27.60 19.78 -7.03
CA PRO A 37 -26.70 20.03 -5.91
C PRO A 37 -27.18 21.21 -5.07
N SER A 38 -27.49 20.95 -3.80
CA SER A 38 -27.72 22.00 -2.81
C SER A 38 -27.45 21.47 -1.39
N GLU A 39 -27.09 22.36 -0.47
CA GLU A 39 -26.94 22.03 0.95
C GLU A 39 -28.23 21.46 1.56
N GLU A 40 -29.38 21.93 1.10
CA GLU A 40 -30.68 21.40 1.51
C GLU A 40 -30.87 19.97 1.03
N THR A 41 -30.60 19.70 -0.25
CA THR A 41 -30.69 18.35 -0.82
C THR A 41 -29.72 17.40 -0.10
N LEU A 42 -28.48 17.82 0.15
CA LEU A 42 -27.48 17.02 0.87
C LEU A 42 -27.97 16.62 2.27
N LYS A 43 -28.52 17.56 3.04
CA LYS A 43 -29.08 17.28 4.38
C LYS A 43 -30.24 16.30 4.32
N LYS A 44 -31.17 16.48 3.37
CA LYS A 44 -32.29 15.55 3.18
C LYS A 44 -31.79 14.13 2.85
N LEU A 45 -30.76 14.01 2.00
CA LEU A 45 -30.13 12.71 1.71
C LEU A 45 -29.48 12.10 2.96
N GLN A 46 -28.74 12.90 3.73
CA GLN A 46 -28.08 12.45 4.98
C GLN A 46 -29.10 12.00 6.04
N ASN A 47 -30.29 12.58 6.07
CA ASN A 47 -31.36 12.20 6.97
C ASN A 47 -32.21 11.03 6.45
N GLY A 48 -32.15 10.71 5.15
CA GLY A 48 -33.02 9.71 4.51
C GLY A 48 -34.42 10.23 4.22
N GLU A 49 -34.58 11.54 4.03
CA GLU A 49 -35.86 12.21 3.79
C GLU A 49 -36.28 12.19 2.31
N ILE A 50 -35.38 11.80 1.41
CA ILE A 50 -35.66 11.61 -0.02
C ILE A 50 -35.85 10.13 -0.28
N LYS A 51 -36.98 9.77 -0.91
CA LYS A 51 -37.28 8.41 -1.35
C LYS A 51 -36.41 8.05 -2.56
N LEU A 52 -35.63 6.98 -2.44
CA LEU A 52 -34.58 6.54 -3.39
C LEU A 52 -34.67 5.03 -3.68
N ASP A 53 -35.88 4.48 -3.60
CA ASP A 53 -36.24 3.10 -3.92
C ASP A 53 -35.38 2.06 -3.18
N GLY A 54 -35.23 2.23 -1.87
CA GLY A 54 -34.50 1.30 -1.00
C GLY A 54 -32.99 1.53 -0.93
N LYS A 55 -32.47 2.59 -1.55
CA LYS A 55 -31.05 2.98 -1.51
C LYS A 55 -30.73 4.01 -0.43
N GLU A 56 -31.72 4.43 0.36
CA GLU A 56 -31.62 5.51 1.33
C GLU A 56 -30.48 5.26 2.33
N ASP A 57 -30.41 4.08 2.94
CA ASP A 57 -29.38 3.76 3.93
C ASP A 57 -27.97 3.68 3.34
N SER A 58 -27.83 3.12 2.12
CA SER A 58 -26.55 3.10 1.42
C SER A 58 -26.08 4.52 1.07
N ILE A 59 -26.98 5.38 0.61
CA ILE A 59 -26.68 6.78 0.29
C ILE A 59 -26.31 7.57 1.56
N LYS A 60 -27.04 7.38 2.65
CA LYS A 60 -26.70 7.98 3.96
C LYS A 60 -25.32 7.58 4.43
N SER A 61 -24.96 6.30 4.29
CA SER A 61 -23.62 5.81 4.59
C SER A 61 -22.55 6.48 3.71
N THR A 62 -22.77 6.57 2.39
CA THR A 62 -21.85 7.27 1.46
C THR A 62 -21.65 8.74 1.80
N LEU A 63 -22.71 9.41 2.25
CA LEU A 63 -22.75 10.85 2.51
C LEU A 63 -22.57 11.20 3.98
N ASN A 64 -22.12 10.26 4.81
CA ASN A 64 -21.89 10.51 6.22
C ASN A 64 -20.98 11.75 6.38
N PRO A 65 -21.39 12.77 7.16
CA PRO A 65 -20.62 14.00 7.34
C PRO A 65 -19.17 13.76 7.80
N HIS A 66 -18.93 12.67 8.56
CA HIS A 66 -17.59 12.29 8.95
C HIS A 66 -16.70 11.98 7.74
N PHE A 67 -17.24 11.35 6.70
CA PHE A 67 -16.52 10.94 5.49
C PHE A 67 -16.35 12.09 4.50
N LEU A 68 -17.25 13.09 4.52
CA LEU A 68 -17.20 14.25 3.63
C LEU A 68 -16.29 15.39 4.12
N ASN A 69 -15.88 15.35 5.40
CA ASN A 69 -15.03 16.39 5.99
C ASN A 69 -13.54 16.20 5.66
N TYR A 70 -13.21 16.27 4.37
CA TYR A 70 -11.88 16.03 3.85
C TYR A 70 -10.85 17.07 4.32
N LYS A 71 -9.64 16.62 4.60
CA LYS A 71 -8.47 17.48 4.85
C LYS A 71 -7.98 18.00 3.50
N ASN A 72 -8.56 19.12 3.06
CA ASN A 72 -8.31 19.70 1.73
C ASN A 72 -7.08 20.61 1.63
N SER A 73 -6.23 20.65 2.66
CA SER A 73 -4.97 21.41 2.62
C SER A 73 -3.90 20.74 3.47
N TRP A 74 -2.64 20.99 3.13
CA TRP A 74 -1.50 20.50 3.90
C TRP A 74 -1.53 20.96 5.36
N LYS A 75 -2.05 22.16 5.65
CA LYS A 75 -2.22 22.63 7.03
C LYS A 75 -3.14 21.71 7.84
N LEU A 76 -4.26 21.29 7.26
CA LEU A 76 -5.22 20.41 7.95
C LEU A 76 -4.64 19.00 8.17
N ILE A 77 -3.83 18.51 7.22
CA ILE A 77 -3.09 17.25 7.38
C ILE A 77 -2.00 17.40 8.44
N ASP A 78 -1.29 18.52 8.46
CA ASP A 78 -0.26 18.84 9.46
C ASP A 78 -0.83 18.83 10.87
N ASP A 79 -1.97 19.50 11.08
CA ASP A 79 -2.69 19.52 12.36
C ASP A 79 -3.11 18.11 12.81
N LEU A 80 -3.60 17.29 11.86
CA LEU A 80 -3.96 15.89 12.11
C LEU A 80 -2.74 15.05 12.49
N PHE A 81 -1.62 15.18 11.76
CA PHE A 81 -0.40 14.40 11.98
C PHE A 81 0.28 14.81 13.29
N ASN A 82 0.41 16.12 13.55
CA ASN A 82 1.00 16.64 14.78
C ASN A 82 0.26 16.11 16.03
N ASN A 83 -1.05 15.90 15.93
CA ASN A 83 -1.84 15.31 17.01
C ASN A 83 -1.74 13.78 17.04
N SER A 84 -2.04 13.10 15.94
CA SER A 84 -2.14 11.63 15.88
C SER A 84 -0.80 10.91 16.06
N LEU A 85 0.31 11.51 15.62
CA LEU A 85 1.66 11.00 15.82
C LEU A 85 2.18 11.30 17.23
N SER A 86 1.55 12.22 17.98
CA SER A 86 2.02 12.59 19.32
C SER A 86 1.92 11.42 20.31
N LYS A 87 2.91 11.33 21.19
CA LYS A 87 2.88 10.38 22.32
C LYS A 87 1.60 10.50 23.15
N LYS A 88 1.12 11.74 23.37
CA LYS A 88 -0.11 12.01 24.12
C LYS A 88 -1.33 11.31 23.51
N PHE A 89 -1.46 11.31 22.19
CA PHE A 89 -2.57 10.65 21.51
C PHE A 89 -2.38 9.13 21.51
N ARG A 90 -1.20 8.65 21.06
CA ARG A 90 -0.89 7.21 20.97
C ARG A 90 -1.03 6.47 22.31
N ASP A 91 -0.64 7.11 23.42
CA ASP A 91 -0.71 6.52 24.77
C ASP A 91 -2.13 6.41 25.34
N GLN A 92 -3.14 6.99 24.69
CA GLN A 92 -4.55 6.79 25.06
C GLN A 92 -5.04 5.39 24.65
N PHE A 93 -4.45 4.83 23.59
CA PHE A 93 -4.89 3.61 22.94
C PHE A 93 -3.83 2.53 23.08
N LYS A 94 -3.47 2.14 24.29
CA LYS A 94 -2.36 1.20 24.53
C LYS A 94 -2.69 -0.24 24.15
N ASP A 95 -1.70 -0.96 23.63
CA ASP A 95 -1.82 -2.40 23.43
C ASP A 95 -1.71 -3.18 24.76
N SER A 96 -1.79 -4.51 24.67
CA SER A 96 -1.68 -5.41 25.83
C SER A 96 -0.31 -5.41 26.52
N TYR A 97 0.68 -4.72 25.94
CA TYR A 97 2.05 -4.57 26.42
C TYR A 97 2.34 -3.14 26.91
N GLY A 98 1.37 -2.24 26.81
CA GLY A 98 1.50 -0.85 27.22
C GLY A 98 2.12 0.06 26.16
N ASN A 99 2.32 -0.42 24.93
CA ASN A 99 2.83 0.38 23.82
C ASN A 99 1.73 1.23 23.22
N GLY A 100 2.09 2.42 22.74
CA GLY A 100 1.18 3.29 22.01
C GLY A 100 0.88 2.78 20.60
N TRP A 101 -0.11 3.39 19.97
CA TRP A 101 -0.52 3.09 18.60
C TRP A 101 0.63 3.19 17.57
N ILE A 102 0.65 2.30 16.58
CA ILE A 102 1.60 2.27 15.46
C ILE A 102 0.84 2.41 14.14
N TYR A 103 1.36 3.23 13.23
CA TYR A 103 0.79 3.43 11.89
C TYR A 103 1.68 2.83 10.80
N ASN A 104 1.05 2.41 9.70
CA ASN A 104 1.71 1.91 8.50
C ASN A 104 1.31 2.80 7.32
N TRP A 105 2.20 3.70 6.91
CA TRP A 105 1.93 4.75 5.94
C TRP A 105 2.17 4.24 4.51
N HIS A 106 1.11 3.93 3.78
CA HIS A 106 1.17 3.50 2.39
C HIS A 106 1.09 4.71 1.47
N CYS A 107 2.24 5.13 0.91
CA CYS A 107 2.35 6.40 0.19
C CYS A 107 2.17 6.24 -1.32
N VAL A 108 1.25 7.00 -1.91
CA VAL A 108 1.07 7.10 -3.36
C VAL A 108 1.90 8.24 -3.97
N ASP A 109 2.33 8.06 -5.21
CA ASP A 109 2.77 9.16 -6.07
C ASP A 109 1.67 9.42 -7.12
N HIS A 110 1.00 10.57 -7.05
CA HIS A 110 0.06 10.99 -8.09
C HIS A 110 0.84 11.58 -9.26
N VAL A 111 0.89 10.88 -10.40
CA VAL A 111 1.70 11.29 -11.55
C VAL A 111 0.95 11.08 -12.84
N ASP A 112 1.44 11.64 -13.95
CA ASP A 112 0.89 11.39 -15.30
C ASP A 112 -0.61 11.68 -15.48
N PHE A 113 -1.17 12.59 -14.67
CA PHE A 113 -2.53 13.08 -14.83
C PHE A 113 -2.57 14.36 -15.68
N GLN A 114 -3.57 14.48 -16.54
CA GLN A 114 -3.84 15.66 -17.37
C GLN A 114 -4.94 16.55 -16.79
N TYR A 115 -5.80 15.98 -15.93
CA TYR A 115 -6.89 16.71 -15.29
C TYR A 115 -6.99 16.34 -13.80
N ASN A 116 -7.01 17.36 -12.93
CA ASN A 116 -6.98 17.19 -11.48
C ASN A 116 -8.01 18.09 -10.78
N PRO A 117 -9.32 17.80 -10.90
CA PRO A 117 -10.38 18.63 -10.35
C PRO A 117 -10.49 18.56 -8.82
N ARG A 118 -9.81 17.60 -8.18
CA ARG A 118 -9.85 17.39 -6.73
C ARG A 118 -8.61 17.92 -6.02
N GLY A 119 -7.72 18.60 -6.75
CA GLY A 119 -6.54 19.25 -6.19
C GLY A 119 -5.54 18.29 -5.54
N ARG A 120 -5.45 17.04 -6.03
CA ARG A 120 -4.45 16.06 -5.57
C ARG A 120 -3.04 16.63 -5.69
N GLU A 121 -2.15 16.34 -4.75
CA GLU A 121 -0.74 16.72 -4.86
C GLU A 121 -0.06 15.88 -5.95
N ILE A 122 0.26 16.50 -7.09
CA ILE A 122 0.87 15.83 -8.24
C ILE A 122 2.40 15.91 -8.17
N GLY A 123 3.05 14.76 -8.30
CA GLY A 123 4.49 14.67 -8.48
C GLY A 123 5.08 13.41 -7.87
N TYR A 124 6.28 13.07 -8.34
CA TYR A 124 7.07 12.01 -7.72
C TYR A 124 7.50 12.41 -6.31
N HIS A 125 7.42 11.45 -5.40
CA HIS A 125 7.88 11.52 -4.03
C HIS A 125 7.16 12.48 -3.09
N LYS A 126 6.19 13.25 -3.59
CA LYS A 126 5.54 14.33 -2.82
C LYS A 126 4.97 13.85 -1.49
N ILE A 127 4.17 12.79 -1.53
CA ILE A 127 3.52 12.26 -0.33
C ILE A 127 4.53 11.58 0.58
N TYR A 128 5.36 10.69 0.02
CA TYR A 128 6.37 9.97 0.80
C TYR A 128 7.39 10.90 1.47
N ASP A 129 7.89 11.92 0.79
CA ASP A 129 8.88 12.84 1.37
C ASP A 129 8.23 13.64 2.51
N TYR A 130 6.96 14.02 2.35
CA TYR A 130 6.19 14.66 3.40
C TYR A 130 6.04 13.76 4.63
N VAL A 131 5.60 12.51 4.44
CA VAL A 131 5.42 11.54 5.53
C VAL A 131 6.75 11.19 6.18
N SER A 132 7.78 10.86 5.40
CA SER A 132 9.11 10.53 5.89
C SER A 132 9.70 11.65 6.77
N LYS A 133 9.54 12.91 6.32
CA LYS A 133 9.89 14.08 7.11
C LYS A 133 9.09 14.12 8.42
N LYS A 134 7.77 13.91 8.38
CA LYS A 134 6.91 13.92 9.58
C LYS A 134 7.24 12.84 10.59
N LEU A 135 7.55 11.62 10.14
CA LEU A 135 7.98 10.54 11.02
C LEU A 135 9.30 10.88 11.72
N THR A 136 10.22 11.52 11.00
CA THR A 136 11.49 12.01 11.57
C THR A 136 11.26 13.13 12.58
N GLU A 137 10.44 14.14 12.26
CA GLU A 137 10.13 15.28 13.13
C GLU A 137 9.45 14.87 14.44
N THR A 138 8.65 13.80 14.39
CA THR A 138 7.87 13.31 15.54
C THR A 138 8.51 12.13 16.27
N ASP A 139 9.72 11.72 15.87
CA ASP A 139 10.42 10.53 16.39
C ASP A 139 9.59 9.23 16.33
N SER A 140 8.76 9.11 15.28
CA SER A 140 7.85 7.98 15.05
C SER A 140 8.57 6.77 14.43
N LYS A 141 9.64 6.29 15.07
CA LYS A 141 10.53 5.23 14.56
C LYS A 141 9.89 3.84 14.45
N GLU A 142 8.79 3.61 15.17
CA GLU A 142 8.05 2.34 15.15
C GLU A 142 7.05 2.24 13.98
N ASP A 143 6.76 3.36 13.31
CA ASP A 143 5.83 3.39 12.18
C ASP A 143 6.49 2.89 10.88
N GLY A 144 5.68 2.25 10.03
CA GLY A 144 6.11 1.76 8.73
C GLY A 144 5.89 2.77 7.61
N LEU A 145 6.77 2.79 6.61
CA LEU A 145 6.63 3.58 5.38
C LEU A 145 6.65 2.64 4.17
N HIS A 146 5.53 2.54 3.48
CA HIS A 146 5.20 1.43 2.59
C HIS A 146 4.66 1.89 1.24
N PHE A 147 4.53 0.92 0.32
CA PHE A 147 4.08 1.18 -1.04
C PHE A 147 2.56 1.22 -1.14
N HIS A 148 2.06 2.26 -1.80
CA HIS A 148 0.71 2.37 -2.31
C HIS A 148 0.77 2.75 -3.78
N TYR A 149 0.12 1.97 -4.63
CA TYR A 149 0.06 2.30 -6.05
C TYR A 149 -1.38 2.44 -6.51
N HIS A 150 -1.66 3.59 -7.11
CA HIS A 150 -2.89 3.84 -7.85
C HIS A 150 -2.62 3.57 -9.33
N PRO A 151 -3.25 2.54 -9.94
CA PRO A 151 -3.26 2.43 -11.39
C PRO A 151 -3.95 3.65 -12.01
N HIS A 152 -3.50 4.03 -13.22
CA HIS A 152 -3.94 5.27 -13.86
C HIS A 152 -5.05 4.99 -14.89
N PRO A 153 -6.13 5.78 -14.91
CA PRO A 153 -7.19 5.67 -15.91
C PRO A 153 -6.66 6.13 -17.28
N MET A 154 -7.17 5.52 -18.37
CA MET A 154 -6.74 5.83 -19.74
C MET A 154 -6.88 7.31 -20.11
N ILE A 155 -7.90 7.98 -19.56
CA ILE A 155 -8.15 9.41 -19.78
C ILE A 155 -7.35 10.33 -18.86
N LYS A 156 -6.49 9.78 -17.98
CA LYS A 156 -5.55 10.53 -17.13
C LYS A 156 -6.20 11.59 -16.22
N HIS A 157 -7.35 11.28 -15.65
CA HIS A 157 -8.01 12.12 -14.65
C HIS A 157 -7.67 11.64 -13.23
N ALA A 158 -7.14 12.53 -12.39
CA ALA A 158 -6.61 12.20 -11.05
C ALA A 158 -7.65 11.77 -10.01
N HIS A 159 -8.94 11.92 -10.31
CA HIS A 159 -10.04 11.61 -9.41
C HIS A 159 -10.76 10.30 -9.77
N LEU A 160 -10.32 9.62 -10.84
CA LEU A 160 -10.92 8.38 -11.30
C LEU A 160 -10.05 7.19 -10.91
N CYS A 161 -10.72 6.08 -10.62
CA CYS A 161 -10.07 4.83 -10.31
C CYS A 161 -9.69 4.08 -11.60
N ALA A 162 -8.66 3.24 -11.52
CA ALA A 162 -8.36 2.24 -12.53
C ALA A 162 -7.97 0.92 -11.87
N THR A 163 -7.69 -0.10 -12.66
CA THR A 163 -7.42 -1.45 -12.16
C THR A 163 -6.19 -2.13 -12.76
N ARG A 164 -5.61 -1.55 -13.81
CA ARG A 164 -4.48 -2.11 -14.56
C ARG A 164 -3.20 -1.42 -14.11
N TRP A 165 -2.28 -2.19 -13.53
CA TRP A 165 -0.98 -1.70 -13.07
C TRP A 165 0.02 -1.61 -14.21
N LEU A 166 0.08 -2.63 -15.05
CA LEU A 166 1.01 -2.70 -16.18
C LEU A 166 0.33 -2.19 -17.45
N GLY A 167 0.32 -0.87 -17.60
CA GLY A 167 -0.25 -0.14 -18.73
C GLY A 167 0.67 -0.01 -19.94
N PRO A 168 0.24 0.69 -21.00
CA PRO A 168 1.14 1.13 -22.07
C PRO A 168 2.13 2.21 -21.60
N THR A 169 2.02 2.66 -20.36
CA THR A 169 2.90 3.65 -19.74
C THR A 169 3.82 2.99 -18.72
N ASP A 170 4.94 3.62 -18.47
CA ASP A 170 6.00 3.16 -17.58
C ASP A 170 5.84 3.66 -16.14
N LYS A 171 4.66 4.14 -15.72
CA LYS A 171 4.51 4.96 -14.50
C LYS A 171 4.79 4.21 -13.21
N LEU A 172 4.37 2.95 -13.12
CA LEU A 172 4.74 2.09 -12.00
C LEU A 172 6.28 2.03 -11.85
N PHE A 173 6.96 1.81 -12.97
CA PHE A 173 8.41 1.74 -13.01
C PHE A 173 9.07 3.08 -12.75
N GLN A 174 8.52 4.19 -13.24
CA GLN A 174 8.99 5.54 -12.92
C GLN A 174 8.95 5.81 -11.42
N VAL A 175 7.84 5.48 -10.74
CA VAL A 175 7.71 5.67 -9.30
C VAL A 175 8.78 4.88 -8.54
N LEU A 176 8.95 3.59 -8.86
CA LEU A 176 9.90 2.73 -8.16
C LEU A 176 11.36 3.04 -8.53
N SER A 177 11.69 3.25 -9.80
CA SER A 177 13.06 3.58 -10.22
C SER A 177 13.54 4.90 -9.62
N ARG A 178 12.65 5.89 -9.49
CA ARG A 178 12.96 7.14 -8.78
C ARG A 178 13.14 6.92 -7.29
N ARG A 179 12.29 6.09 -6.64
CA ARG A 179 12.45 5.72 -5.23
C ARG A 179 13.79 5.05 -4.95
N VAL A 180 14.19 4.10 -5.80
CA VAL A 180 15.45 3.38 -5.68
C VAL A 180 16.63 4.34 -5.81
N ILE A 181 16.69 5.14 -6.88
CA ILE A 181 17.85 5.97 -7.18
C ILE A 181 17.91 7.24 -6.31
N ASP A 182 16.77 7.90 -6.10
CA ASP A 182 16.73 9.22 -5.44
C ASP A 182 16.49 9.14 -3.93
N ARG A 183 15.97 8.01 -3.41
CA ARG A 183 15.68 7.81 -1.98
C ARG A 183 16.33 6.57 -1.38
N ASN A 184 17.10 5.82 -2.16
CA ASN A 184 17.70 4.54 -1.75
C ASN A 184 16.68 3.60 -1.08
N TRP A 185 15.44 3.60 -1.56
CA TRP A 185 14.33 2.89 -0.93
C TRP A 185 13.63 1.97 -1.92
N PHE A 186 13.19 0.81 -1.43
CA PHE A 186 12.42 -0.17 -2.19
C PHE A 186 11.43 -0.91 -1.28
N PRO A 187 10.20 -1.20 -1.74
CA PRO A 187 9.16 -1.67 -0.85
C PRO A 187 9.24 -3.16 -0.51
N ALA A 188 9.04 -3.49 0.76
CA ALA A 188 8.77 -4.85 1.23
C ALA A 188 7.27 -5.13 1.45
N VAL A 189 6.48 -4.07 1.69
CA VAL A 189 5.05 -4.15 1.98
C VAL A 189 4.26 -3.32 0.97
N ASN A 190 3.21 -3.92 0.42
CA ASN A 190 2.25 -3.29 -0.46
C ASN A 190 0.87 -3.20 0.20
N ARG A 191 0.16 -2.14 -0.15
CA ARG A 191 -1.29 -2.11 -0.11
C ARG A 191 -1.80 -1.54 -1.44
N PRO A 192 -2.66 -2.27 -2.19
CA PRO A 192 -3.09 -1.80 -3.50
C PRO A 192 -4.13 -0.67 -3.40
N GLY A 193 -3.97 0.36 -4.21
CA GLY A 193 -5.00 1.39 -4.42
C GLY A 193 -6.31 0.75 -4.87
N PHE A 194 -7.43 1.24 -4.36
CA PHE A 194 -8.77 0.69 -4.63
C PHE A 194 -8.89 -0.81 -4.31
N GLN A 195 -8.02 -1.34 -3.43
CA GLN A 195 -7.98 -2.76 -3.06
C GLN A 195 -7.89 -3.69 -4.28
N VAL A 196 -7.35 -3.20 -5.39
CA VAL A 196 -7.42 -3.90 -6.67
C VAL A 196 -6.20 -4.79 -6.87
N THR A 197 -6.46 -6.07 -7.12
CA THR A 197 -5.47 -7.00 -7.66
C THR A 197 -6.02 -7.60 -8.95
N ARG A 198 -5.19 -7.67 -9.98
CA ARG A 198 -5.49 -8.23 -11.31
C ARG A 198 -4.28 -9.08 -11.74
N PRO A 199 -4.38 -9.90 -12.80
CA PRO A 199 -3.28 -10.78 -13.20
C PRO A 199 -1.93 -10.05 -13.38
N ASP A 200 -1.96 -8.82 -13.91
CA ASP A 200 -0.77 -8.00 -14.12
C ASP A 200 -0.15 -7.50 -12.81
N SER A 201 -0.95 -6.97 -11.89
CA SER A 201 -0.45 -6.56 -10.57
C SER A 201 -0.02 -7.74 -9.71
N HIS A 202 -0.74 -8.86 -9.80
CA HIS A 202 -0.40 -10.11 -9.13
C HIS A 202 0.98 -10.61 -9.58
N TRP A 203 1.23 -10.66 -10.88
CA TRP A 203 2.53 -11.04 -11.45
C TRP A 203 3.65 -10.05 -11.08
N PHE A 204 3.37 -8.75 -11.07
CA PHE A 204 4.35 -7.75 -10.66
C PHE A 204 4.76 -7.93 -9.19
N LEU A 205 3.78 -8.03 -8.30
CA LEU A 205 4.02 -8.17 -6.85
C LEU A 205 4.79 -9.45 -6.54
N GLU A 206 4.49 -10.56 -7.22
CA GLU A 206 5.19 -11.84 -7.05
C GLU A 206 6.69 -11.78 -7.39
N GLN A 207 7.12 -10.82 -8.20
CA GLN A 207 8.54 -10.66 -8.52
C GLN A 207 9.32 -9.88 -7.46
N PHE A 208 8.67 -8.98 -6.73
CA PHE A 208 9.40 -7.94 -6.01
C PHE A 208 8.97 -7.71 -4.57
N ILE A 209 7.68 -7.89 -4.23
CA ILE A 209 7.13 -7.42 -2.95
C ILE A 209 6.58 -8.62 -2.14
N PRO A 210 7.22 -8.99 -1.02
CA PRO A 210 6.89 -10.20 -0.26
C PRO A 210 5.59 -10.13 0.54
N PHE A 211 5.17 -8.94 0.97
CA PHE A 211 4.01 -8.78 1.86
C PHE A 211 2.96 -7.86 1.27
N ASP A 212 1.70 -8.29 1.30
CA ASP A 212 0.59 -7.55 0.71
C ASP A 212 -0.66 -7.53 1.60
N TYR A 213 -1.14 -6.34 1.93
CA TYR A 213 -2.34 -6.09 2.74
C TYR A 213 -3.52 -5.71 1.85
N ALA A 214 -3.95 -6.67 1.03
CA ALA A 214 -4.87 -6.42 -0.08
C ALA A 214 -6.26 -7.03 0.08
N SER A 215 -6.40 -8.15 0.79
CA SER A 215 -7.64 -8.91 0.75
C SER A 215 -8.76 -8.23 1.52
N LEU A 216 -9.79 -7.78 0.80
CA LEU A 216 -11.02 -7.20 1.35
C LEU A 216 -12.14 -8.24 1.46
N SER A 217 -11.80 -9.52 1.61
CA SER A 217 -12.80 -10.60 1.65
C SER A 217 -13.78 -10.40 2.80
N THR A 218 -15.07 -10.61 2.58
CA THR A 218 -16.14 -10.54 3.59
C THR A 218 -17.17 -11.64 3.35
N GLU A 219 -17.86 -12.11 4.39
CA GLU A 219 -18.84 -13.20 4.26
C GLU A 219 -20.01 -12.83 3.33
N GLU A 220 -20.45 -11.57 3.39
CA GLU A 220 -21.55 -11.06 2.58
C GLU A 220 -21.08 -9.91 1.68
N GLU A 221 -21.51 -9.93 0.41
CA GLU A 221 -21.45 -8.75 -0.46
C GLU A 221 -22.47 -7.73 0.05
N THR A 222 -22.03 -6.82 0.91
CA THR A 222 -22.89 -5.79 1.51
C THR A 222 -23.09 -4.56 0.61
N HIS A 223 -22.53 -4.55 -0.61
CA HIS A 223 -22.45 -3.36 -1.48
C HIS A 223 -23.15 -3.51 -2.84
N THR A 224 -24.14 -4.41 -2.94
CA THR A 224 -24.85 -4.70 -4.20
C THR A 224 -25.57 -3.49 -4.80
N GLN A 225 -25.83 -2.45 -3.99
CA GLN A 225 -26.46 -1.20 -4.42
C GLN A 225 -25.49 -0.16 -4.99
N GLN A 226 -24.17 -0.38 -4.89
CA GLN A 226 -23.13 0.55 -5.33
C GLN A 226 -22.49 0.06 -6.63
N PHE A 227 -22.74 0.77 -7.73
CA PHE A 227 -22.28 0.37 -9.06
C PHE A 227 -20.75 0.27 -9.17
N ASP A 228 -20.02 1.17 -8.50
CA ASP A 228 -18.56 1.21 -8.55
C ASP A 228 -17.88 0.06 -7.80
N LEU A 229 -18.61 -0.64 -6.94
CA LEU A 229 -18.17 -1.87 -6.26
C LEU A 229 -18.77 -3.14 -6.88
N SER A 230 -19.72 -3.01 -7.81
CA SER A 230 -20.46 -4.13 -8.38
C SER A 230 -19.54 -5.14 -9.09
N ALA A 231 -19.85 -6.42 -8.92
CA ALA A 231 -19.19 -7.55 -9.59
C ALA A 231 -17.65 -7.56 -9.48
N GLY A 232 -17.08 -7.03 -8.39
CA GLY A 232 -15.64 -7.01 -8.17
C GLY A 232 -14.88 -5.98 -9.01
N ARG A 233 -15.56 -4.90 -9.44
CA ARG A 233 -14.98 -3.83 -10.27
C ARG A 233 -13.75 -3.17 -9.61
N SER A 234 -13.90 -2.72 -8.37
CA SER A 234 -12.88 -1.98 -7.62
C SER A 234 -12.24 -2.86 -6.53
N GLY A 235 -11.79 -4.05 -6.93
CA GLY A 235 -11.26 -5.10 -6.05
C GLY A 235 -12.22 -6.29 -5.91
N ASP A 236 -11.79 -7.46 -6.37
CA ASP A 236 -12.57 -8.70 -6.23
C ASP A 236 -11.88 -9.65 -5.26
N TRP A 237 -12.49 -9.87 -4.10
CA TRP A 237 -11.96 -10.74 -3.04
C TRP A 237 -12.96 -11.80 -2.57
N ARG A 238 -14.01 -12.03 -3.35
CA ARG A 238 -15.18 -12.84 -2.95
C ARG A 238 -14.86 -14.31 -2.80
N ARG A 239 -13.80 -14.78 -3.45
CA ARG A 239 -13.30 -16.16 -3.33
C ARG A 239 -12.08 -16.26 -2.42
N ALA A 240 -11.65 -15.13 -1.83
CA ALA A 240 -10.51 -15.12 -0.94
C ALA A 240 -10.86 -15.65 0.46
N PRO A 241 -9.91 -16.31 1.15
CA PRO A 241 -10.12 -16.77 2.52
C PRO A 241 -10.65 -15.66 3.43
N LEU A 242 -11.64 -16.01 4.26
CA LEU A 242 -12.21 -15.14 5.29
C LEU A 242 -11.38 -15.13 6.59
N THR A 243 -10.38 -15.99 6.67
CA THR A 243 -9.43 -16.05 7.79
C THR A 243 -8.56 -14.80 7.83
N TRP A 244 -8.13 -14.42 9.03
CA TRP A 244 -7.12 -13.40 9.27
C TRP A 244 -5.70 -13.97 9.25
N ALA A 245 -5.54 -15.28 9.02
CA ALA A 245 -4.25 -15.87 8.74
C ALA A 245 -3.79 -15.53 7.30
N PRO A 246 -2.59 -14.96 7.11
CA PRO A 246 -2.07 -14.72 5.77
C PRO A 246 -1.94 -16.02 4.96
N TYR A 247 -2.05 -15.92 3.64
CA TYR A 247 -1.90 -17.06 2.73
C TYR A 247 -0.98 -16.73 1.56
N HIS A 248 -0.34 -17.76 1.01
CA HIS A 248 0.29 -17.69 -0.29
C HIS A 248 -0.79 -17.83 -1.37
N PRO A 249 -0.89 -16.92 -2.35
CA PRO A 249 -1.87 -17.04 -3.44
C PRO A 249 -1.48 -18.10 -4.47
N SER A 250 -2.45 -18.50 -5.29
CA SER A 250 -2.24 -19.24 -6.53
C SER A 250 -1.74 -18.30 -7.63
N HIS A 251 -0.88 -18.84 -8.49
CA HIS A 251 -0.33 -18.12 -9.64
C HIS A 251 -1.40 -17.63 -10.63
N GLU A 252 -2.44 -18.45 -10.84
CA GLU A 252 -3.53 -18.14 -11.77
C GLU A 252 -4.61 -17.25 -11.14
N ASP A 253 -4.66 -17.23 -9.81
CA ASP A 253 -5.78 -16.65 -9.08
C ASP A 253 -5.35 -16.18 -7.69
N TYR A 254 -5.16 -14.87 -7.59
CA TYR A 254 -4.72 -14.22 -6.36
C TYR A 254 -5.69 -14.41 -5.18
N GLN A 255 -6.95 -14.80 -5.43
CA GLN A 255 -7.93 -15.01 -4.37
C GLN A 255 -7.77 -16.39 -3.72
N VAL A 256 -7.19 -17.38 -4.39
CA VAL A 256 -7.18 -18.76 -3.87
C VAL A 256 -5.80 -19.08 -3.29
N PRO A 257 -5.71 -19.83 -2.16
CA PRO A 257 -4.44 -20.32 -1.68
C PRO A 257 -3.66 -21.15 -2.72
N GLY A 258 -2.35 -20.98 -2.77
CA GLY A 258 -1.45 -21.65 -3.71
C GLY A 258 0.01 -21.53 -3.28
N ASN A 259 0.92 -21.52 -4.27
CA ASN A 259 2.37 -21.69 -4.05
C ASN A 259 3.22 -20.49 -4.54
N CYS A 260 2.62 -19.31 -4.72
CA CYS A 260 3.39 -18.09 -4.95
C CYS A 260 4.30 -17.77 -3.74
N ASN A 261 5.40 -17.06 -3.97
CA ASN A 261 6.34 -16.67 -2.91
C ASN A 261 5.72 -15.62 -1.96
N ARG A 262 4.87 -14.74 -2.49
CA ARG A 262 4.26 -13.62 -1.74
C ARG A 262 3.24 -14.08 -0.70
N TRP A 263 3.07 -13.31 0.37
CA TRP A 263 1.97 -13.45 1.34
C TRP A 263 0.91 -12.38 1.15
N ILE A 264 -0.37 -12.78 1.19
CA ILE A 264 -1.53 -11.89 1.24
C ILE A 264 -2.15 -11.96 2.63
N SER A 265 -2.27 -10.82 3.29
CA SER A 265 -3.12 -10.64 4.48
C SER A 265 -4.44 -10.00 4.10
N ARG A 266 -5.47 -10.36 4.86
CA ARG A 266 -6.76 -9.68 4.86
C ARG A 266 -6.62 -8.32 5.52
N CYS A 267 -7.16 -7.28 4.90
CA CYS A 267 -7.16 -5.88 5.35
C CYS A 267 -8.52 -5.26 5.03
N LEU A 268 -9.35 -5.09 6.07
CA LEU A 268 -10.68 -4.48 5.96
C LEU A 268 -10.60 -2.95 6.01
N ASN A 269 -11.70 -2.27 5.71
CA ASN A 269 -11.74 -0.83 5.89
C ASN A 269 -12.10 -0.47 7.35
N ILE A 270 -11.95 0.80 7.72
CA ILE A 270 -12.59 1.41 8.88
C ILE A 270 -12.97 2.85 8.52
N GLY A 271 -14.04 3.40 9.10
CA GLY A 271 -14.44 4.77 8.76
C GLY A 271 -14.78 4.99 7.29
N THR A 272 -15.32 3.96 6.62
CA THR A 272 -15.74 4.05 5.22
C THR A 272 -17.16 3.56 5.02
N ARG A 273 -17.66 3.63 3.78
CA ARG A 273 -19.00 3.15 3.43
C ARG A 273 -19.09 1.64 3.19
N PHE A 274 -17.97 0.91 3.16
CA PHE A 274 -17.98 -0.51 2.76
C PHE A 274 -16.91 -1.37 3.41
N ALA A 275 -17.23 -2.66 3.60
CA ALA A 275 -16.34 -3.71 4.10
C ALA A 275 -15.53 -3.30 5.35
N ASN A 276 -16.18 -2.63 6.31
CA ASN A 276 -15.51 -2.19 7.53
C ASN A 276 -15.30 -3.34 8.52
N VAL A 277 -14.18 -3.29 9.24
CA VAL A 277 -13.95 -4.09 10.44
C VAL A 277 -15.01 -3.77 11.49
N ASN A 278 -15.47 -4.79 12.20
CA ASN A 278 -16.53 -4.68 13.21
C ASN A 278 -16.30 -5.71 14.34
N LEU A 279 -17.19 -5.75 15.33
CA LEU A 279 -17.06 -6.67 16.48
C LEU A 279 -16.98 -8.14 16.07
N PHE A 280 -17.76 -8.56 15.07
CA PHE A 280 -17.76 -9.93 14.59
C PHE A 280 -16.40 -10.29 13.94
N GLU A 281 -15.85 -9.37 13.16
CA GLU A 281 -14.56 -9.57 12.50
C GLU A 281 -13.37 -9.58 13.48
N VAL A 282 -13.41 -8.72 14.50
CA VAL A 282 -12.42 -8.76 15.59
C VAL A 282 -12.57 -10.04 16.42
N GLU A 283 -13.81 -10.46 16.73
CA GLU A 283 -14.06 -11.73 17.44
C GLU A 283 -13.58 -12.95 16.65
N ARG A 284 -13.71 -12.93 15.31
CA ARG A 284 -13.09 -13.94 14.44
C ARG A 284 -11.57 -13.96 14.62
N ALA A 285 -10.89 -12.81 14.58
CA ALA A 285 -9.44 -12.75 14.73
C ALA A 285 -8.98 -13.34 16.07
N PHE A 286 -9.63 -12.99 17.17
CA PHE A 286 -9.33 -13.54 18.49
C PHE A 286 -9.60 -15.05 18.57
N LYS A 287 -10.72 -15.51 18.03
CA LYS A 287 -11.04 -16.95 17.97
C LYS A 287 -9.98 -17.72 17.18
N GLU A 288 -9.53 -17.20 16.06
CA GLU A 288 -8.49 -17.83 15.24
C GLU A 288 -7.13 -17.90 15.93
N VAL A 289 -6.77 -16.88 16.71
CA VAL A 289 -5.61 -16.94 17.59
C VAL A 289 -5.80 -18.02 18.65
N ASP A 290 -7.00 -18.15 19.22
CA ASP A 290 -7.31 -19.20 20.19
C ASP A 290 -7.22 -20.61 19.58
N GLU A 291 -7.57 -20.75 18.30
CA GLU A 291 -7.41 -21.98 17.52
C GLU A 291 -5.94 -22.27 17.15
N GLY A 292 -5.01 -21.36 17.47
CA GLY A 292 -3.57 -21.52 17.20
C GLY A 292 -3.15 -21.10 15.79
N LYS A 293 -3.96 -20.32 15.08
CA LYS A 293 -3.59 -19.76 13.78
C LYS A 293 -2.64 -18.56 13.93
N ASN A 294 -1.88 -18.32 12.87
CA ASN A 294 -0.96 -17.18 12.74
C ASN A 294 -1.75 -15.97 12.24
N VAL A 295 -2.28 -15.15 13.15
CA VAL A 295 -3.29 -14.12 12.81
C VAL A 295 -2.72 -12.72 12.76
N ILE A 296 -3.10 -11.98 11.71
CA ILE A 296 -2.90 -10.53 11.61
C ILE A 296 -4.26 -9.87 11.36
N LEU A 297 -4.75 -9.11 12.33
CA LEU A 297 -5.92 -8.25 12.15
C LEU A 297 -5.46 -6.92 11.58
N SER A 298 -5.75 -6.67 10.31
CA SER A 298 -5.42 -5.39 9.66
C SER A 298 -6.62 -4.66 9.12
N PHE A 299 -6.54 -3.34 9.16
CA PHE A 299 -7.57 -2.46 8.62
C PHE A 299 -6.95 -1.17 8.06
N ALA A 300 -7.72 -0.48 7.21
CA ALA A 300 -7.26 0.70 6.51
C ALA A 300 -8.26 1.86 6.49
N ASP A 301 -7.70 3.07 6.55
CA ASP A 301 -8.36 4.35 6.29
C ASP A 301 -7.45 5.25 5.45
N HIS A 302 -7.73 6.57 5.38
CA HIS A 302 -6.99 7.51 4.52
C HIS A 302 -6.62 8.80 5.27
N ASP A 303 -5.47 9.38 4.93
CA ASP A 303 -4.92 10.59 5.56
C ASP A 303 -5.70 11.88 5.25
N PHE A 304 -6.45 11.90 4.16
CA PHE A 304 -7.37 12.99 3.84
C PHE A 304 -8.68 12.94 4.66
N ARG A 305 -8.88 11.93 5.50
CA ARG A 305 -9.96 11.84 6.49
C ARG A 305 -9.41 11.94 7.90
N ASP A 306 -10.27 12.21 8.87
CA ASP A 306 -9.86 12.30 10.28
C ASP A 306 -9.78 10.92 10.93
N PHE A 307 -8.70 10.19 10.65
CA PHE A 307 -8.47 8.81 11.11
C PHE A 307 -8.29 8.66 12.62
N ARG A 308 -8.27 9.75 13.39
CA ARG A 308 -8.20 9.66 14.86
C ARG A 308 -9.44 8.99 15.44
N LYS A 309 -10.60 9.19 14.80
CA LYS A 309 -11.85 8.53 15.20
C LYS A 309 -11.81 7.04 14.87
N ASP A 310 -11.18 6.70 13.75
CA ASP A 310 -11.00 5.31 13.32
C ASP A 310 -10.06 4.55 14.29
N VAL A 311 -9.01 5.22 14.79
CA VAL A 311 -8.17 4.69 15.88
C VAL A 311 -8.98 4.40 17.14
N GLU A 312 -9.82 5.35 17.57
CA GLU A 312 -10.69 5.19 18.74
C GLU A 312 -11.70 4.04 18.55
N GLU A 313 -12.34 3.96 17.38
CA GLU A 313 -13.26 2.89 17.03
C GLU A 313 -12.57 1.53 17.05
N ALA A 314 -11.43 1.38 16.37
CA ALA A 314 -10.66 0.14 16.35
C ALA A 314 -10.23 -0.29 17.76
N TYR A 315 -9.75 0.65 18.59
CA TYR A 315 -9.40 0.37 19.97
C TYR A 315 -10.59 -0.11 20.80
N ASN A 316 -11.76 0.50 20.62
CA ASN A 316 -12.99 0.09 21.32
C ASN A 316 -13.43 -1.32 20.89
N LEU A 317 -13.32 -1.66 19.60
CA LEU A 317 -13.60 -3.01 19.10
C LEU A 317 -12.64 -4.04 19.72
N LEU A 318 -11.33 -3.77 19.67
CA LEU A 318 -10.28 -4.62 20.23
C LEU A 318 -10.48 -4.87 21.72
N THR A 319 -10.61 -3.81 22.52
CA THR A 319 -10.74 -3.94 23.97
C THR A 319 -12.07 -4.56 24.41
N THR A 320 -13.14 -4.38 23.63
CA THR A 320 -14.42 -5.06 23.88
C THR A 320 -14.30 -6.57 23.69
N VAL A 321 -13.70 -7.02 22.59
CA VAL A 321 -13.50 -8.45 22.32
C VAL A 321 -12.47 -9.06 23.26
N GLN A 322 -11.38 -8.35 23.56
CA GLN A 322 -10.31 -8.80 24.47
C GLN A 322 -10.84 -9.26 25.85
N LYS A 323 -11.93 -8.65 26.36
CA LYS A 323 -12.58 -9.07 27.61
C LYS A 323 -13.13 -10.51 27.56
N LYS A 324 -13.53 -10.98 26.38
CA LYS A 324 -13.98 -12.36 26.15
C LYS A 324 -12.82 -13.36 26.02
N TYR A 325 -11.61 -12.88 25.69
CA TYR A 325 -10.42 -13.70 25.43
C TYR A 325 -9.24 -13.29 26.32
N PRO A 326 -9.32 -13.38 27.67
CA PRO A 326 -8.33 -12.81 28.59
C PRO A 326 -6.91 -13.40 28.46
N ASN A 327 -6.77 -14.58 27.82
CA ASN A 327 -5.48 -15.25 27.63
C ASN A 327 -4.75 -14.86 26.34
N ILE A 328 -5.40 -14.12 25.46
CA ILE A 328 -4.83 -13.60 24.22
C ILE A 328 -4.39 -12.17 24.47
N LYS A 329 -3.25 -11.76 23.93
CA LYS A 329 -2.81 -10.35 23.94
C LYS A 329 -2.83 -9.82 22.53
N PHE A 330 -3.29 -8.58 22.33
CA PHE A 330 -3.09 -7.89 21.06
C PHE A 330 -1.93 -6.91 21.14
N LYS A 331 -1.24 -6.72 20.00
CA LYS A 331 -0.04 -5.89 19.86
C LYS A 331 -0.13 -5.09 18.57
N TYR A 332 0.05 -3.77 18.64
CA TYR A 332 0.20 -2.98 17.41
C TYR A 332 1.54 -3.28 16.76
N SER A 333 1.54 -3.41 15.45
CA SER A 333 2.71 -3.84 14.71
C SER A 333 2.89 -3.02 13.44
N GLU A 334 4.16 -2.74 13.14
CA GLU A 334 4.60 -2.41 11.79
C GLU A 334 4.32 -3.62 10.87
N GLY A 335 3.90 -3.39 9.64
CA GLY A 335 3.38 -4.40 8.71
C GLY A 335 4.38 -5.50 8.35
N ALA A 336 5.63 -5.17 8.01
CA ALA A 336 6.64 -6.20 7.72
C ALA A 336 6.96 -7.03 8.97
N LYS A 337 7.06 -6.37 10.13
CA LYS A 337 7.26 -7.01 11.43
C LYS A 337 6.09 -7.93 11.78
N ALA A 338 4.84 -7.51 11.57
CA ALA A 338 3.66 -8.32 11.82
C ALA A 338 3.68 -9.61 11.00
N MET A 339 4.01 -9.52 9.71
CA MET A 339 4.15 -10.69 8.84
C MET A 339 5.23 -11.65 9.34
N ARG A 340 6.42 -11.13 9.65
CA ARG A 340 7.54 -11.94 10.16
C ARG A 340 7.21 -12.65 11.47
N GLU A 341 6.64 -11.91 12.43
CA GLU A 341 6.34 -12.43 13.77
C GLU A 341 5.15 -13.41 13.73
N ALA A 342 4.04 -13.05 13.08
CA ALA A 342 2.85 -13.90 13.01
C ALA A 342 3.14 -15.21 12.28
N LEU A 343 3.86 -15.17 11.16
CA LEU A 343 4.19 -16.37 10.37
C LEU A 343 5.40 -17.13 10.92
N ASN A 344 6.03 -16.65 12.00
CA ASN A 344 7.25 -17.20 12.58
C ASN A 344 8.35 -17.42 11.53
N LEU A 345 8.54 -16.42 10.65
CA LEU A 345 9.54 -16.52 9.59
C LEU A 345 10.94 -16.57 10.19
N LYS A 346 11.77 -17.48 9.70
CA LYS A 346 13.15 -17.63 10.17
C LYS A 346 13.90 -16.32 9.94
N LYS A 347 14.47 -15.77 11.02
CA LYS A 347 15.33 -14.59 10.94
C LYS A 347 16.44 -14.80 9.92
N ASP A 348 16.63 -13.81 9.08
CA ASP A 348 17.70 -13.72 8.10
C ASP A 348 18.13 -12.26 7.99
N ASN A 349 19.35 -12.03 7.55
CA ASN A 349 19.86 -10.70 7.28
C ASN A 349 19.50 -10.27 5.85
N HIS A 350 19.57 -8.97 5.58
CA HIS A 350 19.53 -8.42 4.22
C HIS A 350 20.50 -9.13 3.27
N CYS A 351 20.19 -9.11 1.98
CA CYS A 351 21.10 -9.52 0.93
C CYS A 351 22.30 -8.56 0.87
N ASN A 352 23.47 -9.07 0.53
CA ASN A 352 24.62 -8.27 0.12
C ASN A 352 24.86 -8.49 -1.36
N PHE A 353 24.95 -7.39 -2.11
CA PHE A 353 25.18 -7.45 -3.54
C PHE A 353 26.62 -7.11 -3.88
N ASN A 354 27.23 -7.94 -4.71
CA ASN A 354 28.46 -7.66 -5.41
C ASN A 354 28.11 -7.19 -6.83
N ILE A 355 28.35 -5.91 -7.12
CA ILE A 355 28.02 -5.28 -8.40
C ILE A 355 29.31 -4.88 -9.11
N LYS A 356 29.47 -5.33 -10.36
CA LYS A 356 30.64 -5.02 -11.20
C LYS A 356 30.19 -4.64 -12.60
N LEU A 357 30.67 -3.50 -13.07
CA LEU A 357 30.49 -3.05 -14.45
C LEU A 357 31.75 -3.37 -15.24
N ASN A 358 31.67 -4.35 -16.14
CA ASN A 358 32.81 -4.83 -16.91
C ASN A 358 32.74 -4.30 -18.34
N LYS A 359 33.82 -3.68 -18.82
CA LYS A 359 33.97 -3.30 -20.22
C LYS A 359 34.21 -4.56 -21.05
N ILE A 360 33.37 -4.81 -22.06
CA ILE A 360 33.58 -5.90 -23.03
C ILE A 360 34.39 -5.37 -24.20
N ASP A 361 33.97 -4.24 -24.77
CA ASP A 361 34.70 -3.47 -25.78
C ASP A 361 34.41 -1.96 -25.64
N GLU A 362 34.74 -1.16 -26.66
CA GLU A 362 34.52 0.30 -26.62
C GLU A 362 33.04 0.72 -26.57
N LYS A 363 32.13 -0.13 -27.04
CA LYS A 363 30.69 0.17 -27.17
C LYS A 363 29.81 -0.62 -26.22
N ALA A 364 30.30 -1.72 -25.64
CA ALA A 364 29.52 -2.62 -24.82
C ALA A 364 30.11 -2.80 -23.40
N PHE A 365 29.23 -2.68 -22.41
CA PHE A 365 29.53 -2.93 -21.00
C PHE A 365 28.52 -3.90 -20.41
N VAL A 366 28.97 -4.82 -19.55
CA VAL A 366 28.10 -5.78 -18.88
C VAL A 366 28.12 -5.53 -17.38
N LEU A 367 26.95 -5.19 -16.84
CA LEU A 367 26.70 -5.16 -15.41
C LEU A 367 26.51 -6.59 -14.90
N ASN A 368 27.34 -7.00 -13.96
CA ASN A 368 27.21 -8.26 -13.23
C ASN A 368 26.68 -7.94 -11.82
N VAL A 369 25.61 -8.60 -11.44
CA VAL A 369 24.99 -8.46 -10.11
C VAL A 369 24.92 -9.84 -9.47
N GLU A 370 25.50 -9.98 -8.29
CA GLU A 370 25.49 -11.24 -7.53
C GLU A 370 25.05 -10.99 -6.09
N SER A 371 24.08 -11.76 -5.62
CA SER A 371 23.63 -11.77 -4.23
C SER A 371 24.32 -12.90 -3.45
N ASP A 372 24.69 -12.62 -2.20
CA ASP A 372 25.25 -13.61 -1.26
C ASP A 372 24.24 -14.66 -0.79
N LYS A 373 22.94 -14.42 -1.04
CA LYS A 373 21.82 -15.32 -0.74
C LYS A 373 20.67 -15.19 -1.74
N ASP A 374 19.72 -16.10 -1.65
CA ASP A 374 18.50 -16.05 -2.46
C ASP A 374 17.70 -14.79 -2.14
N ILE A 375 17.37 -14.03 -3.18
CA ILE A 375 16.37 -12.94 -3.09
C ILE A 375 14.95 -13.53 -3.11
N PHE A 376 13.95 -12.69 -2.82
CA PHE A 376 12.53 -13.04 -2.82
C PHE A 376 12.07 -13.63 -4.16
N GLY A 377 12.10 -12.80 -5.21
CA GLY A 377 11.62 -13.16 -6.54
C GLY A 377 12.73 -13.64 -7.50
N PRO A 378 12.48 -13.61 -8.82
CA PRO A 378 13.39 -14.18 -9.81
C PRO A 378 14.61 -13.30 -10.11
N GLN A 379 14.48 -11.98 -9.96
CA GLN A 379 15.52 -10.97 -10.20
C GLN A 379 15.40 -9.79 -9.23
N PRO A 380 16.50 -9.08 -8.96
CA PRO A 380 16.41 -7.76 -8.33
C PRO A 380 15.76 -6.77 -9.31
N TYR A 381 15.19 -5.70 -8.76
CA TYR A 381 14.65 -4.60 -9.53
C TYR A 381 15.79 -3.71 -10.06
N LEU A 382 15.88 -3.58 -11.38
CA LEU A 382 16.83 -2.69 -12.05
C LEU A 382 16.22 -1.31 -12.27
N SER A 383 16.96 -0.27 -11.88
CA SER A 383 16.65 1.14 -12.16
C SER A 383 17.82 1.76 -12.90
N ILE A 384 17.55 2.51 -13.97
CA ILE A 384 18.60 3.21 -14.72
C ILE A 384 18.21 4.68 -14.81
N LYS A 385 19.11 5.59 -14.45
CA LYS A 385 18.93 7.03 -14.63
C LYS A 385 19.90 7.52 -15.70
N SER A 386 19.40 8.19 -16.73
CA SER A 386 20.25 8.81 -17.74
C SER A 386 20.83 10.14 -17.25
N LYS A 387 21.90 10.60 -17.91
CA LYS A 387 22.47 11.94 -17.72
C LYS A 387 21.51 13.07 -18.08
N LYS A 388 20.43 12.78 -18.81
CA LYS A 388 19.34 13.72 -19.11
C LYS A 388 18.27 13.77 -18.00
N GLY A 389 18.39 12.92 -16.97
CA GLY A 389 17.43 12.85 -15.87
C GLY A 389 16.19 12.00 -16.17
N GLU A 390 16.25 11.17 -17.21
CA GLU A 390 15.22 10.17 -17.51
C GLU A 390 15.47 8.92 -16.66
N TYR A 391 14.42 8.17 -16.35
CA TYR A 391 14.49 6.96 -15.54
C TYR A 391 13.91 5.80 -16.33
N PHE A 392 14.52 4.65 -16.20
CA PHE A 392 14.13 3.43 -16.90
C PHE A 392 14.13 2.25 -15.94
N HIS A 393 13.40 1.22 -16.32
CA HIS A 393 13.43 -0.11 -15.73
C HIS A 393 13.60 -1.10 -16.88
N ASP A 394 14.36 -2.16 -16.62
CA ASP A 394 14.53 -3.26 -17.55
C ASP A 394 14.75 -4.56 -16.77
N ASN A 395 14.78 -5.69 -17.47
CA ASN A 395 14.98 -7.01 -16.89
C ASN A 395 16.43 -7.47 -17.06
N PHE A 396 16.88 -8.28 -16.11
CA PHE A 396 18.17 -8.93 -16.19
C PHE A 396 18.11 -10.26 -16.96
N ASP A 397 19.25 -10.67 -17.51
CA ASP A 397 19.50 -12.04 -17.93
C ASP A 397 19.89 -12.92 -16.73
N PHE A 398 19.24 -14.09 -16.60
CA PHE A 398 19.54 -15.04 -15.53
C PHE A 398 20.84 -15.78 -15.79
N GLN A 399 21.80 -15.67 -14.86
CA GLN A 399 23.03 -16.47 -14.86
C GLN A 399 22.92 -17.61 -13.84
N ILE A 400 22.45 -17.30 -12.63
CA ILE A 400 22.11 -18.28 -11.59
C ILE A 400 20.78 -17.81 -10.97
N PRO A 401 19.69 -18.60 -11.05
CA PRO A 401 18.40 -18.23 -10.50
C PRO A 401 18.49 -17.74 -9.06
N LYS A 402 17.81 -16.62 -8.75
CA LYS A 402 17.80 -15.96 -7.43
C LYS A 402 19.16 -15.48 -6.88
N ARG A 403 20.25 -15.62 -7.64
CA ARG A 403 21.62 -15.38 -7.14
C ARG A 403 22.48 -14.50 -8.03
N LYS A 404 22.44 -14.68 -9.36
CA LYS A 404 23.35 -13.99 -10.27
C LYS A 404 22.66 -13.60 -11.58
N TRP A 405 22.91 -12.36 -11.98
CA TRP A 405 22.26 -11.70 -13.10
C TRP A 405 23.24 -10.84 -13.88
N THR A 406 22.93 -10.62 -15.15
CA THR A 406 23.66 -9.67 -16.01
C THR A 406 22.73 -8.75 -16.78
N TYR A 407 23.20 -7.55 -17.09
CA TYR A 407 22.55 -6.62 -18.01
C TYR A 407 23.60 -5.97 -18.91
N THR A 408 23.34 -5.91 -20.21
CA THR A 408 24.27 -5.35 -21.20
C THR A 408 23.85 -3.92 -21.55
N PHE A 409 24.79 -2.99 -21.45
CA PHE A 409 24.67 -1.61 -21.93
C PHE A 409 25.42 -1.49 -23.27
N ASP A 410 24.68 -1.34 -24.36
CA ASP A 410 25.17 -1.20 -25.73
C ASP A 410 24.19 -0.39 -26.61
N GLU A 411 24.33 -0.46 -27.94
CA GLU A 411 23.48 0.25 -28.90
C GLU A 411 22.06 -0.34 -29.06
N GLU A 412 21.81 -1.57 -28.61
CA GLU A 412 20.48 -2.20 -28.61
C GLU A 412 19.71 -1.88 -27.31
N THR A 413 20.43 -1.54 -26.23
CA THR A 413 19.85 -1.10 -24.95
C THR A 413 20.03 0.41 -24.73
N LEU A 414 20.74 0.80 -23.67
CA LEU A 414 21.13 2.17 -23.38
C LEU A 414 22.66 2.23 -23.25
N PRO A 415 23.38 2.92 -24.16
CA PRO A 415 24.83 3.02 -24.07
C PRO A 415 25.28 3.61 -22.73
N ILE A 416 26.31 3.00 -22.11
CA ILE A 416 26.72 3.34 -20.73
C ILE A 416 27.12 4.81 -20.57
N GLU A 417 27.62 5.44 -21.63
CA GLU A 417 28.01 6.84 -21.64
C GLU A 417 26.81 7.80 -21.46
N LEU A 418 25.59 7.32 -21.67
CA LEU A 418 24.36 8.06 -21.43
C LEU A 418 23.80 7.84 -20.02
N VAL A 419 24.36 6.89 -19.27
CA VAL A 419 23.90 6.53 -17.92
C VAL A 419 24.60 7.39 -16.86
N ASP A 420 23.81 7.90 -15.91
CA ASP A 420 24.26 8.60 -14.70
C ASP A 420 24.36 7.63 -13.52
N LYS A 421 23.27 6.92 -13.23
CA LYS A 421 23.18 6.01 -12.08
C LYS A 421 22.45 4.71 -12.43
N ILE A 422 22.86 3.64 -11.77
CA ILE A 422 22.22 2.33 -11.84
C ILE A 422 21.79 1.95 -10.42
N GLY A 423 20.51 1.67 -10.23
CA GLY A 423 19.95 1.16 -8.98
C GLY A 423 19.64 -0.33 -9.08
N VAL A 424 19.99 -1.09 -8.05
CA VAL A 424 19.65 -2.50 -7.88
C VAL A 424 18.98 -2.65 -6.53
N ALA A 425 17.74 -3.13 -6.49
CA ALA A 425 17.01 -3.32 -5.24
C ALA A 425 16.35 -4.68 -5.16
N ALA A 426 16.33 -5.29 -3.97
CA ALA A 426 15.62 -6.54 -3.74
C ALA A 426 15.19 -6.70 -2.29
N ASN A 427 14.16 -7.52 -2.10
CA ASN A 427 13.82 -8.10 -0.81
C ASN A 427 14.37 -9.52 -0.73
N ASN A 428 14.61 -10.03 0.48
CA ASN A 428 14.65 -11.46 0.72
C ASN A 428 13.24 -12.00 1.08
N SER A 429 13.11 -13.30 1.33
CA SER A 429 11.82 -13.94 1.62
C SER A 429 11.11 -13.47 2.89
N ILE A 430 11.81 -12.72 3.77
CA ILE A 430 11.25 -12.18 5.01
C ILE A 430 11.09 -10.65 4.96
N GLY A 431 11.20 -10.05 3.78
CA GLY A 431 11.01 -8.61 3.57
C GLY A 431 12.12 -7.74 4.15
N GLN A 432 13.37 -8.23 4.16
CA GLN A 432 14.55 -7.39 4.41
C GLN A 432 15.01 -6.78 3.08
N THR A 433 14.91 -5.45 2.97
CA THR A 433 15.19 -4.73 1.73
C THR A 433 16.66 -4.32 1.63
N SER A 434 17.28 -4.62 0.50
CA SER A 434 18.63 -4.16 0.15
C SER A 434 18.56 -3.30 -1.11
N VAL A 435 19.19 -2.12 -1.07
CA VAL A 435 19.25 -1.18 -2.19
C VAL A 435 20.69 -0.76 -2.42
N GLU A 436 21.18 -0.94 -3.64
CA GLU A 436 22.48 -0.50 -4.10
C GLU A 436 22.31 0.53 -5.22
N VAL A 437 22.99 1.66 -5.13
CA VAL A 437 23.04 2.68 -6.19
C VAL A 437 24.49 2.89 -6.63
N TYR A 438 24.78 2.47 -7.86
CA TYR A 438 26.06 2.64 -8.54
C TYR A 438 26.08 3.96 -9.32
N ASP A 439 27.01 4.83 -8.98
CA ASP A 439 27.29 6.09 -9.69
C ASP A 439 28.30 5.81 -10.81
N VAL A 440 27.87 5.97 -12.08
CA VAL A 440 28.65 5.52 -13.24
C VAL A 440 29.94 6.31 -13.42
N LEU A 441 29.91 7.61 -13.08
CA LEU A 441 31.07 8.47 -13.24
C LEU A 441 32.17 8.17 -12.21
N SER A 442 31.79 8.01 -10.95
CA SER A 442 32.74 7.80 -9.84
C SER A 442 33.07 6.33 -9.59
N GLY A 443 32.25 5.41 -10.08
CA GLY A 443 32.33 3.98 -9.76
C GLY A 443 31.96 3.64 -8.31
N LYS A 444 31.41 4.61 -7.56
CA LYS A 444 31.02 4.43 -6.15
C LYS A 444 29.66 3.76 -6.05
N ILE A 445 29.54 2.81 -5.12
CA ILE A 445 28.27 2.20 -4.72
C ILE A 445 27.83 2.78 -3.38
N THR A 446 26.56 3.14 -3.29
CA THR A 446 25.88 3.45 -2.02
C THR A 446 24.93 2.32 -1.67
N SER A 447 25.17 1.68 -0.52
CA SER A 447 24.37 0.57 -0.02
C SER A 447 23.44 1.04 1.09
N THR A 448 22.15 0.72 1.00
CA THR A 448 21.13 1.03 2.01
C THR A 448 20.32 -0.22 2.35
N LYS A 449 20.01 -0.40 3.63
CA LYS A 449 19.26 -1.55 4.16
C LYS A 449 18.04 -1.05 4.94
N HIS A 450 16.87 -1.60 4.63
CA HIS A 450 15.60 -1.29 5.33
C HIS A 450 15.01 -2.55 5.94
N ASN A 451 14.32 -2.41 7.08
CA ASN A 451 13.73 -3.50 7.85
C ASN A 451 12.21 -3.56 7.71
#